data_AF-A0A3S4N8R0-F1
#
_entry.id   AF-A0A3S4N8R0-F1
#
_cell.length_a   1.000
_cell.length_b   1.000
_cell.length_c   1.000
_cell.angle_alpha   90.00
_cell.angle_beta   90.00
_cell.angle_gamma   90.00
#
_symmetry.space_group_name_H-M   'P 1'
#
loop_
_entity.id
_entity.type
_entity.pdbx_description
1 polymer ?
#
loop_
_entity_poly.entity_id
_entity_poly.type
_entity_poly.pdbx_seq_one_letter_code
_entity_poly.pdbx_strand_id
1 'polypeptide(L)'
;MEHGSSFLQSGVVFLIAAVFMVPLAKRLQLGAVLGYLLAGVLIGPSVLGLVDNPESVAQISEMGVVLLLFIIGLELSPRRLWVMRKSVFGVGLLQVLLTGLVIGTVALVGFDQPVNSAVVLGLGLALSSTAFGLQILAERKELTQPHGRLAFAILLFQDIAAIPLIAMIPLLSGAHSDAGGSELTQTLKVVGSIAAVVVGGRYLLRPVFRIVAQTKLQDMSTATALLVVMGTALLMELAGVSMALGAFLAGLLLADSEYRHELEAQIEPFKGLLLGLFFISVGMSADISLLLKSPWMVLGLTVLLIALKAPVLYFVGRISGGLDKASALRLGVVLAAGGEFAFVVFKMARDQGLFQNDLHNLLVLSITLSMALTPLLVLGLARLLAKEPEATKPPPEMERIDNDDTPRVVIAGVGRMGQIVARVLRAQRVPFIALDTSVETIELTRTLGAIPIFYGDPMRPEILRAAQVEKAEFFVIATDDPETNIETAKRVRKLYPHLKIIARARNRQHVHLLLDAGVEPVRETFFSSLEMSRMVLCGLGLSEEQADARIRRFRRHDEEVLASQHLFYNDRDALIKSAREARVELETLFQTDQLEDRGAVAAETPEKPSRAS
;
A
#
# COMPACT_ATOMS: atom_id res chain seq x y z
N MET A 1 -8.22 -7.71 -44.25
CA MET A 1 -7.03 -7.97 -43.40
C MET A 1 -6.45 -6.70 -42.75
N GLU A 2 -7.10 -5.53 -42.87
CA GLU A 2 -6.59 -4.25 -42.31
C GLU A 2 -6.91 -4.01 -40.83
N HIS A 3 -7.89 -4.68 -40.23
CA HIS A 3 -8.23 -4.48 -38.80
C HIS A 3 -7.27 -5.17 -37.82
N GLY A 4 -6.55 -6.22 -38.25
CA GLY A 4 -5.65 -7.00 -37.38
C GLY A 4 -4.33 -6.30 -37.05
N SER A 5 -3.79 -5.51 -37.99
CA SER A 5 -2.56 -4.73 -37.76
C SER A 5 -2.79 -3.57 -36.79
N SER A 6 -3.96 -2.93 -36.85
CA SER A 6 -4.34 -1.82 -35.96
C SER A 6 -4.41 -2.22 -34.49
N PHE A 7 -4.90 -3.43 -34.17
CA PHE A 7 -5.05 -3.88 -32.79
C PHE A 7 -3.70 -4.20 -32.13
N LEU A 8 -2.84 -4.97 -32.81
CA LEU A 8 -1.51 -5.28 -32.30
C LEU A 8 -0.64 -4.02 -32.16
N GLN A 9 -0.70 -3.12 -33.15
CA GLN A 9 -0.02 -1.83 -33.10
C GLN A 9 -0.48 -1.00 -31.91
N SER A 10 -1.80 -0.87 -31.69
CA SER A 10 -2.34 -0.15 -30.54
C SER A 10 -1.93 -0.77 -29.21
N GLY A 11 -1.93 -2.12 -29.12
CA GLY A 11 -1.47 -2.85 -27.95
C GLY A 11 0.03 -2.65 -27.66
N VAL A 12 0.87 -2.63 -28.68
CA VAL A 12 2.32 -2.36 -28.51
C VAL A 12 2.55 -0.92 -28.09
N VAL A 13 1.90 0.06 -28.73
CA VAL A 13 2.00 1.48 -28.36
C VAL A 13 1.54 1.69 -26.92
N PHE A 14 0.43 1.06 -26.53
CA PHE A 14 -0.09 1.05 -25.17
C PHE A 14 0.96 0.54 -24.16
N LEU A 15 1.52 -0.65 -24.42
CA LEU A 15 2.49 -1.27 -23.51
C LEU A 15 3.77 -0.43 -23.42
N ILE A 16 4.27 0.09 -24.53
CA ILE A 16 5.42 1.00 -24.55
C ILE A 16 5.14 2.22 -23.68
N ALA A 17 4.01 2.90 -23.90
CA ALA A 17 3.66 4.09 -23.13
C ALA A 17 3.54 3.79 -21.64
N ALA A 18 2.92 2.68 -21.25
CA ALA A 18 2.84 2.24 -19.86
C ALA A 18 4.23 1.95 -19.27
N VAL A 19 5.09 1.22 -19.98
CA VAL A 19 6.45 0.84 -19.54
C VAL A 19 7.34 2.06 -19.30
N PHE A 20 7.15 3.17 -20.03
CA PHE A 20 7.92 4.40 -19.82
C PHE A 20 7.26 5.35 -18.81
N MET A 21 5.97 5.62 -18.94
CA MET A 21 5.29 6.65 -18.16
C MET A 21 5.02 6.23 -16.72
N VAL A 22 4.74 4.94 -16.46
CA VAL A 22 4.45 4.46 -15.10
C VAL A 22 5.70 4.52 -14.20
N PRO A 23 6.89 4.00 -14.60
CA PRO A 23 8.09 4.17 -13.80
C PRO A 23 8.50 5.63 -13.62
N LEU A 24 8.29 6.47 -14.63
CA LEU A 24 8.56 7.91 -14.54
C LEU A 24 7.68 8.58 -13.48
N ALA A 25 6.36 8.35 -13.52
CA ALA A 25 5.42 8.88 -12.54
C ALA A 25 5.73 8.36 -11.12
N LYS A 26 6.13 7.08 -11.00
CA LYS A 26 6.55 6.50 -9.72
C LYS A 26 7.84 7.14 -9.19
N ARG A 27 8.82 7.42 -10.05
CA ARG A 27 10.06 8.12 -9.67
C ARG A 27 9.79 9.54 -9.17
N LEU A 28 8.75 10.20 -9.69
CA LEU A 28 8.29 11.52 -9.25
C LEU A 28 7.37 11.49 -8.02
N GLN A 29 7.12 10.31 -7.42
CA GLN A 29 6.22 10.10 -6.28
C GLN A 29 4.74 10.46 -6.55
N LEU A 30 4.33 10.42 -7.82
CA LEU A 30 2.96 10.75 -8.24
C LEU A 30 2.02 9.53 -8.33
N GLY A 31 2.58 8.33 -8.20
CA GLY A 31 1.85 7.05 -8.23
C GLY A 31 1.66 6.48 -9.64
N ALA A 32 1.28 5.20 -9.72
CA ALA A 32 1.19 4.49 -11.00
C ALA A 32 0.03 4.98 -11.88
N VAL A 33 -1.10 5.34 -11.27
CA VAL A 33 -2.31 5.76 -11.99
C VAL A 33 -2.09 7.02 -12.82
N LEU A 34 -1.37 8.01 -12.27
CA LEU A 34 -1.05 9.21 -13.03
C LEU A 34 -0.18 8.86 -14.26
N GLY A 35 0.73 7.89 -14.12
CA GLY A 35 1.53 7.40 -15.24
C GLY A 35 0.67 6.81 -16.37
N TYR A 36 -0.34 6.01 -16.02
CA TYR A 36 -1.31 5.49 -17.00
C TYR A 36 -2.15 6.60 -17.64
N LEU A 37 -2.65 7.55 -16.86
CA LEU A 37 -3.46 8.66 -17.38
C LEU A 37 -2.65 9.54 -18.34
N LEU A 38 -1.40 9.89 -17.98
CA LEU A 38 -0.49 10.65 -18.84
C LEU A 38 -0.10 9.86 -20.10
N ALA A 39 0.11 8.55 -19.99
CA ALA A 39 0.34 7.69 -21.15
C ALA A 39 -0.83 7.77 -22.14
N GLY A 40 -2.07 7.70 -21.64
CA GLY A 40 -3.27 7.81 -22.46
C GLY A 40 -3.41 9.17 -23.15
N VAL A 41 -3.19 10.27 -22.42
CA VAL A 41 -3.21 11.62 -23.01
C VAL A 41 -2.15 11.73 -24.11
N LEU A 42 -0.95 11.19 -23.88
CA LEU A 42 0.17 11.29 -24.81
C LEU A 42 -0.07 10.48 -26.10
N ILE A 43 -0.49 9.22 -26.00
CA ILE A 43 -0.72 8.35 -27.18
C ILE A 43 -2.04 8.63 -27.89
N GLY A 44 -2.98 9.26 -27.18
CA GLY A 44 -4.33 9.55 -27.67
C GLY A 44 -4.36 10.55 -28.83
N PRO A 45 -5.54 10.71 -29.45
CA PRO A 45 -5.74 11.55 -30.63
C PRO A 45 -5.41 13.02 -30.38
N SER A 46 -5.56 13.49 -29.14
CA SER A 46 -5.35 14.89 -28.75
C SER A 46 -3.88 15.34 -28.76
N VAL A 47 -2.89 14.42 -28.76
CA VAL A 47 -1.47 14.77 -28.67
C VAL A 47 -0.63 14.14 -29.78
N LEU A 48 -0.32 12.84 -29.71
CA LEU A 48 0.50 12.18 -30.73
C LEU A 48 -0.33 11.50 -31.82
N GLY A 49 -1.60 11.19 -31.55
CA GLY A 49 -2.46 10.50 -32.52
C GLY A 49 -1.93 9.13 -32.94
N LEU A 50 -1.26 8.41 -32.03
CA LEU A 50 -0.72 7.07 -32.34
C LEU A 50 -1.79 5.98 -32.31
N VAL A 51 -2.93 6.28 -31.68
CA VAL A 51 -4.12 5.42 -31.60
C VAL A 51 -5.34 6.23 -32.04
N ASP A 52 -5.82 5.96 -33.26
CA ASP A 52 -6.88 6.74 -33.91
C ASP A 52 -8.31 6.36 -33.49
N ASN A 53 -8.48 5.20 -32.83
CA ASN A 53 -9.81 4.71 -32.42
C ASN A 53 -9.92 4.51 -30.90
N PRO A 54 -10.20 5.58 -30.13
CA PRO A 54 -10.41 5.51 -28.68
C PRO A 54 -11.58 4.60 -28.29
N GLU A 55 -12.60 4.43 -29.14
CA GLU A 55 -13.78 3.63 -28.82
C GLU A 55 -13.45 2.14 -28.70
N SER A 56 -12.57 1.62 -29.56
CA SER A 56 -12.10 0.23 -29.47
C SER A 56 -11.31 -0.01 -28.17
N VAL A 57 -10.53 0.97 -27.72
CA VAL A 57 -9.80 0.90 -26.45
C VAL A 57 -10.77 1.02 -25.26
N ALA A 58 -11.80 1.86 -25.37
CA ALA A 58 -12.82 2.05 -24.35
C ALA A 58 -13.62 0.77 -24.09
N GLN A 59 -13.97 0.00 -25.12
CA GLN A 59 -14.66 -1.30 -24.97
C GLN A 59 -13.84 -2.32 -24.17
N ILE A 60 -12.52 -2.37 -24.39
CA ILE A 60 -11.63 -3.29 -23.66
C ILE A 60 -11.38 -2.76 -22.24
N SER A 61 -11.31 -1.44 -22.08
CA SER A 61 -11.26 -0.77 -20.77
C SER A 61 -12.50 -1.05 -19.93
N GLU A 62 -13.70 -1.10 -20.53
CA GLU A 62 -14.94 -1.50 -19.83
C GLU A 62 -14.85 -2.92 -19.27
N MET A 63 -14.30 -3.88 -20.02
CA MET A 63 -14.02 -5.22 -19.49
C MET A 63 -13.03 -5.19 -18.31
N GLY A 64 -12.05 -4.29 -18.34
CA GLY A 64 -11.13 -4.07 -17.22
C GLY A 64 -11.82 -3.57 -15.96
N VAL A 65 -12.79 -2.67 -16.10
CA VAL A 65 -13.63 -2.19 -14.98
C VAL A 65 -14.51 -3.31 -14.43
N VAL A 66 -15.11 -4.13 -15.30
CA VAL A 66 -15.92 -5.30 -14.92
C VAL A 66 -15.09 -6.26 -14.04
N LEU A 67 -13.88 -6.63 -14.50
CA LEU A 67 -12.99 -7.49 -13.73
C LEU A 67 -12.49 -6.83 -12.43
N LEU A 68 -12.25 -5.52 -12.42
CA LEU A 68 -11.89 -4.81 -11.19
C LEU A 68 -13.01 -4.85 -10.15
N LEU A 69 -14.25 -4.59 -10.57
CA LEU A 69 -15.42 -4.63 -9.68
C LEU A 69 -15.69 -6.04 -9.15
N PHE A 70 -15.36 -7.07 -9.94
CA PHE A 70 -15.34 -8.44 -9.44
C PHE A 70 -14.33 -8.64 -8.32
N ILE A 71 -13.09 -8.18 -8.48
CA ILE A 71 -12.04 -8.28 -7.45
C ILE A 71 -12.46 -7.53 -6.19
N ILE A 72 -13.00 -6.32 -6.33
CA ILE A 72 -13.55 -5.55 -5.21
C ILE A 72 -14.65 -6.37 -4.52
N GLY A 73 -15.56 -6.97 -5.29
CA GLY A 73 -16.57 -7.90 -4.77
C GLY A 73 -15.97 -9.06 -3.98
N LEU A 74 -14.88 -9.68 -4.46
CA LEU A 74 -14.17 -10.78 -3.78
C LEU A 74 -13.47 -10.35 -2.49
N GLU A 75 -12.93 -9.13 -2.43
CA GLU A 75 -12.28 -8.57 -1.23
C GLU A 75 -13.31 -8.25 -0.12
N LEU A 76 -14.59 -8.16 -0.48
CA LEU A 76 -15.70 -7.83 0.40
C LEU A 76 -16.41 -9.07 0.92
N SER A 77 -16.12 -9.48 2.16
CA SER A 77 -16.99 -10.45 2.82
C SER A 77 -18.28 -9.78 3.30
N PRO A 78 -19.48 -10.35 3.01
CA PRO A 78 -20.76 -9.88 3.56
C PRO A 78 -20.74 -9.68 5.08
N ARG A 79 -19.99 -10.51 5.80
CA ARG A 79 -19.76 -10.35 7.25
C ARG A 79 -19.03 -9.06 7.59
N ARG A 80 -17.96 -8.73 6.86
CA ARG A 80 -17.18 -7.49 7.08
C ARG A 80 -18.00 -6.25 6.73
N LEU A 81 -18.81 -6.31 5.67
CA LEU A 81 -19.78 -5.27 5.33
C LEU A 81 -20.74 -5.00 6.51
N TRP A 82 -21.25 -6.06 7.14
CA TRP A 82 -22.17 -5.94 8.27
C TRP A 82 -21.52 -5.35 9.53
N VAL A 83 -20.25 -5.66 9.78
CA VAL A 83 -19.46 -5.04 10.87
C VAL A 83 -19.25 -3.56 10.60
N MET A 84 -18.97 -3.20 9.34
CA MET A 84 -18.71 -1.81 8.92
C MET A 84 -19.99 -1.03 8.55
N ARG A 85 -21.19 -1.59 8.79
CA ARG A 85 -22.46 -1.03 8.29
C ARG A 85 -22.71 0.44 8.66
N LYS A 86 -22.26 0.89 9.84
CA LYS A 86 -22.36 2.31 10.25
C LYS A 86 -21.48 3.21 9.38
N SER A 87 -20.26 2.78 9.07
CA SER A 87 -19.35 3.51 8.20
C SER A 87 -19.81 3.47 6.74
N VAL A 88 -20.26 2.32 6.25
CA VAL A 88 -20.70 2.14 4.86
C VAL A 88 -22.05 2.82 4.62
N PHE A 89 -23.12 2.34 5.26
CA PHE A 89 -24.48 2.85 5.01
C PHE A 89 -24.82 4.12 5.77
N GLY A 90 -24.09 4.47 6.83
CA GLY A 90 -24.27 5.73 7.55
C GLY A 90 -23.41 6.84 6.94
N VAL A 91 -22.09 6.74 7.08
CA VAL A 91 -21.15 7.77 6.62
C VAL A 91 -21.10 7.86 5.10
N GLY A 92 -21.08 6.72 4.39
CA GLY A 92 -21.10 6.70 2.91
C GLY A 92 -22.37 7.31 2.32
N LEU A 93 -23.56 6.93 2.83
CA LEU A 93 -24.83 7.53 2.39
C LEU A 93 -24.86 9.04 2.65
N LEU A 94 -24.48 9.46 3.85
CA LEU A 94 -24.43 10.86 4.21
C LEU A 94 -23.48 11.63 3.28
N GLN A 95 -22.32 11.07 2.97
CA GLN A 95 -21.37 11.68 2.03
C GLN A 95 -21.98 11.85 0.65
N VAL A 96 -22.59 10.81 0.06
CA VAL A 96 -23.14 10.87 -1.30
C VAL A 96 -24.28 11.89 -1.37
N LEU A 97 -25.21 11.86 -0.40
CA LEU A 97 -26.35 12.78 -0.38
C LEU A 97 -25.92 14.23 -0.14
N LEU A 98 -25.03 14.49 0.83
CA LEU A 98 -24.55 15.85 1.08
C LEU A 98 -23.74 16.40 -0.09
N THR A 99 -22.83 15.60 -0.65
CA THR A 99 -22.02 16.03 -1.79
C THR A 99 -22.92 16.25 -3.01
N GLY A 100 -23.88 15.35 -3.25
CA GLY A 100 -24.84 15.48 -4.34
C GLY A 100 -25.74 16.69 -4.21
N LEU A 101 -26.21 16.99 -3.00
CA LEU A 101 -26.99 18.18 -2.72
C LEU A 101 -26.17 19.46 -2.93
N VAL A 102 -24.95 19.51 -2.42
CA VAL A 102 -24.06 20.68 -2.56
C VAL A 102 -23.74 20.94 -4.03
N ILE A 103 -23.24 19.93 -4.75
CA ILE A 103 -22.87 20.09 -6.16
C ILE A 103 -24.10 20.30 -7.03
N GLY A 104 -25.21 19.60 -6.78
CA GLY A 104 -26.46 19.78 -7.51
C GLY A 104 -27.06 21.17 -7.32
N THR A 105 -26.98 21.73 -6.11
CA THR A 105 -27.44 23.10 -5.84
C THR A 105 -26.57 24.12 -6.56
N VAL A 106 -25.25 23.92 -6.60
CA VAL A 106 -24.33 24.77 -7.37
C VAL A 106 -24.62 24.66 -8.88
N ALA A 107 -24.93 23.46 -9.40
CA ALA A 107 -25.31 23.28 -10.80
C ALA A 107 -26.63 23.99 -11.14
N LEU A 108 -27.64 23.88 -10.25
CA LEU A 108 -28.96 24.47 -10.45
C LEU A 108 -28.91 26.01 -10.39
N VAL A 109 -28.28 26.57 -9.36
CA VAL A 109 -28.30 28.03 -9.10
C VAL A 109 -27.13 28.77 -9.74
N GLY A 110 -25.97 28.12 -9.85
CA GLY A 110 -24.74 28.74 -10.36
C GLY A 110 -24.54 28.57 -11.88
N PHE A 111 -25.17 27.57 -12.49
CA PHE A 111 -25.01 27.25 -13.91
C PHE A 111 -26.36 27.06 -14.64
N ASP A 112 -27.46 27.49 -14.02
CA ASP A 112 -28.83 27.44 -14.54
C ASP A 112 -29.22 26.08 -15.15
N GLN A 113 -28.70 24.99 -14.57
CA GLN A 113 -29.00 23.65 -15.07
C GLN A 113 -30.44 23.26 -14.70
N PRO A 114 -31.19 22.59 -15.60
CA PRO A 114 -32.48 22.02 -15.27
C PRO A 114 -32.38 21.11 -14.03
N VAL A 115 -33.44 21.05 -13.22
CA VAL A 115 -33.45 20.29 -11.96
C VAL A 115 -32.98 18.85 -12.16
N ASN A 116 -33.45 18.19 -13.21
CA ASN A 116 -33.09 16.80 -13.50
C ASN A 116 -31.59 16.66 -13.83
N SER A 117 -31.05 17.56 -14.66
CA SER A 117 -29.62 17.60 -14.98
C SER A 117 -28.78 17.95 -13.74
N ALA A 118 -29.22 18.88 -12.90
CA ALA A 118 -28.55 19.25 -11.65
C ALA A 118 -28.50 18.09 -10.65
N VAL A 119 -29.56 17.30 -10.52
CA VAL A 119 -29.59 16.08 -9.68
C VAL A 119 -28.57 15.06 -10.20
N VAL A 120 -28.54 14.81 -11.51
CA VAL A 120 -27.58 13.89 -12.13
C VAL A 120 -26.15 14.38 -11.97
N LEU A 121 -25.87 15.67 -12.18
CA LEU A 121 -24.55 16.28 -11.96
C LEU A 121 -24.10 16.13 -10.51
N GLY A 122 -24.98 16.47 -9.57
CA GLY A 122 -24.68 16.38 -8.14
C GLY A 122 -24.32 14.96 -7.72
N LEU A 123 -25.21 14.01 -7.97
CA LEU A 123 -25.02 12.62 -7.55
C LEU A 123 -23.89 11.93 -8.34
N GLY A 124 -23.70 12.24 -9.62
CA GLY A 124 -22.61 11.71 -10.43
C GLY A 124 -21.24 12.20 -9.94
N LEU A 125 -21.08 13.50 -9.68
CA LEU A 125 -19.82 14.07 -9.17
C LEU A 125 -19.57 13.74 -7.68
N ALA A 126 -20.62 13.35 -6.94
CA ALA A 126 -20.48 12.87 -5.57
C ALA A 126 -19.69 11.56 -5.49
N LEU A 127 -19.75 10.73 -6.53
CA LEU A 127 -18.98 9.48 -6.63
C LEU A 127 -17.51 9.78 -6.88
N SER A 128 -16.64 9.12 -6.13
CA SER A 128 -15.17 9.25 -6.20
C SER A 128 -14.60 8.03 -6.89
N SER A 129 -13.34 8.09 -7.32
CA SER A 129 -12.72 6.94 -7.98
C SER A 129 -12.19 5.94 -6.97
N THR A 130 -12.80 4.75 -6.94
CA THR A 130 -12.44 3.68 -5.99
C THR A 130 -11.05 3.15 -6.30
N ALA A 131 -10.84 2.78 -7.57
CA ALA A 131 -9.57 2.35 -8.13
C ALA A 131 -8.43 3.31 -7.75
N PHE A 132 -8.63 4.60 -8.01
CA PHE A 132 -7.60 5.61 -7.84
C PHE A 132 -7.33 5.93 -6.36
N GLY A 133 -8.38 6.16 -5.57
CA GLY A 133 -8.26 6.52 -4.17
C GLY A 133 -7.61 5.41 -3.34
N LEU A 134 -8.03 4.16 -3.54
CA LEU A 134 -7.43 3.01 -2.85
C LEU A 134 -6.00 2.74 -3.33
N GLN A 135 -5.69 2.92 -4.61
CA GLN A 135 -4.33 2.76 -5.12
C GLN A 135 -3.38 3.78 -4.49
N ILE A 136 -3.78 5.06 -4.38
CA ILE A 136 -2.99 6.09 -3.69
C ILE A 136 -2.73 5.70 -2.24
N LEU A 137 -3.76 5.26 -1.52
CA LEU A 137 -3.63 4.82 -0.13
C LEU A 137 -2.74 3.57 -0.01
N ALA A 138 -2.84 2.63 -0.95
CA ALA A 138 -2.04 1.40 -0.98
C ALA A 138 -0.56 1.70 -1.19
N GLU A 139 -0.25 2.53 -2.20
CA GLU A 139 1.13 2.94 -2.52
C GLU A 139 1.79 3.70 -1.36
N ARG A 140 1.00 4.45 -0.58
CA ARG A 140 1.45 5.16 0.63
C ARG A 140 1.40 4.32 1.90
N LYS A 141 0.95 3.07 1.84
CA LYS A 141 0.75 2.16 3.00
C LYS A 141 -0.22 2.73 4.05
N GLU A 142 -1.22 3.48 3.61
CA GLU A 142 -2.21 4.16 4.45
C GLU A 142 -3.57 3.44 4.50
N LEU A 143 -3.77 2.34 3.76
CA LEU A 143 -5.05 1.60 3.74
C LEU A 143 -5.55 1.18 5.13
N THR A 144 -4.63 0.82 6.02
CA THR A 144 -4.98 0.37 7.38
C THR A 144 -5.19 1.52 8.36
N GLN A 145 -4.88 2.77 7.98
CA GLN A 145 -5.06 3.96 8.82
C GLN A 145 -6.54 4.33 8.97
N PRO A 146 -6.93 5.10 10.00
CA PRO A 146 -8.32 5.51 10.22
C PRO A 146 -8.97 6.15 8.98
N HIS A 147 -8.28 7.07 8.29
CA HIS A 147 -8.79 7.68 7.06
C HIS A 147 -8.87 6.70 5.90
N GLY A 148 -7.91 5.77 5.78
CA GLY A 148 -7.93 4.74 4.74
C GLY A 148 -9.10 3.76 4.89
N ARG A 149 -9.39 3.31 6.11
CA ARG A 149 -10.54 2.45 6.41
C ARG A 149 -11.88 3.16 6.15
N LEU A 150 -11.97 4.45 6.49
CA LEU A 150 -13.18 5.23 6.21
C LEU A 150 -13.33 5.54 4.73
N ALA A 151 -12.23 5.81 4.01
CA ALA A 151 -12.24 6.00 2.58
C ALA A 151 -12.77 4.75 1.87
N PHE A 152 -12.27 3.58 2.24
CA PHE A 152 -12.78 2.30 1.75
C PHE A 152 -14.28 2.13 1.99
N ALA A 153 -14.77 2.47 3.19
CA ALA A 153 -16.19 2.35 3.51
C ALA A 153 -17.09 3.29 2.68
N ILE A 154 -16.64 4.53 2.44
CA ILE A 154 -17.35 5.50 1.61
C ILE A 154 -17.36 5.04 0.15
N LEU A 155 -16.19 4.68 -0.40
CA LEU A 155 -16.05 4.18 -1.77
C LEU A 155 -16.93 2.95 -2.01
N LEU A 156 -16.94 2.01 -1.08
CA LEU A 156 -17.81 0.83 -1.14
C LEU A 156 -19.29 1.19 -1.21
N PHE A 157 -19.73 2.18 -0.43
CA PHE A 157 -21.11 2.65 -0.54
C PHE A 157 -21.36 3.32 -1.89
N GLN A 158 -20.41 4.11 -2.41
CA GLN A 158 -20.51 4.77 -3.71
C GLN A 158 -20.66 3.76 -4.85
N ASP A 159 -19.88 2.67 -4.83
CA ASP A 159 -19.98 1.59 -5.82
C ASP A 159 -21.38 0.96 -5.80
N ILE A 160 -21.95 0.73 -4.60
CA ILE A 160 -23.32 0.22 -4.43
C ILE A 160 -24.36 1.28 -4.87
N ALA A 161 -24.12 2.56 -4.62
CA ALA A 161 -25.04 3.65 -4.92
C ALA A 161 -25.05 4.05 -6.41
N ALA A 162 -24.00 3.71 -7.16
CA ALA A 162 -23.92 3.99 -8.60
C ALA A 162 -25.04 3.29 -9.39
N ILE A 163 -25.46 2.09 -8.96
CA ILE A 163 -26.49 1.29 -9.64
C ILE A 163 -27.86 1.98 -9.63
N PRO A 164 -28.46 2.31 -8.46
CA PRO A 164 -29.74 3.02 -8.45
C PRO A 164 -29.62 4.41 -9.10
N LEU A 165 -28.45 5.05 -9.03
CA LEU A 165 -28.21 6.32 -9.73
C LEU A 165 -28.33 6.17 -11.25
N ILE A 166 -27.68 5.17 -11.85
CA ILE A 166 -27.77 4.91 -13.31
C ILE A 166 -29.20 4.56 -13.71
N ALA A 167 -29.88 3.73 -12.92
CA ALA A 167 -31.27 3.33 -13.16
C ALA A 167 -32.25 4.52 -13.09
N MET A 168 -31.91 5.58 -12.36
CA MET A 168 -32.73 6.78 -12.25
C MET A 168 -32.65 7.71 -13.47
N ILE A 169 -31.59 7.63 -14.29
CA ILE A 169 -31.35 8.55 -15.41
C ILE A 169 -32.49 8.50 -16.46
N PRO A 170 -32.93 7.32 -16.94
CA PRO A 170 -34.05 7.26 -17.89
C PRO A 170 -35.35 7.83 -17.32
N LEU A 171 -35.60 7.64 -16.02
CA LEU A 171 -36.79 8.19 -15.33
C LEU A 171 -36.75 9.72 -15.29
N LEU A 172 -35.57 10.30 -15.06
CA LEU A 172 -35.38 11.76 -15.03
C LEU A 172 -35.38 12.41 -16.43
N SER A 173 -35.07 11.65 -17.48
CA SER A 173 -35.07 12.17 -18.86
C SER A 173 -36.47 12.38 -19.44
N GLY A 174 -37.52 11.84 -18.80
CA GLY A 174 -38.87 11.89 -19.35
C GLY A 174 -39.09 10.96 -20.56
N ALA A 175 -38.09 10.17 -20.96
CA ALA A 175 -38.15 9.18 -22.05
C ALA A 175 -39.18 8.04 -21.82
N HIS A 176 -39.81 8.00 -20.64
CA HIS A 176 -40.85 7.04 -20.27
C HIS A 176 -42.26 7.42 -20.78
N SER A 177 -42.41 8.46 -21.60
CA SER A 177 -43.74 8.91 -22.06
C SER A 177 -44.31 8.15 -23.27
N ASP A 178 -43.52 7.35 -24.01
CA ASP A 178 -44.00 6.64 -25.22
C ASP A 178 -43.92 5.10 -25.18
N ALA A 179 -43.42 4.50 -24.09
CA ALA A 179 -43.35 3.04 -23.99
C ALA A 179 -44.48 2.49 -23.11
N GLY A 180 -45.61 2.11 -23.72
CA GLY A 180 -46.74 1.40 -23.08
C GLY A 180 -46.42 -0.01 -22.52
N GLY A 181 -45.15 -0.32 -22.29
CA GLY A 181 -44.67 -1.52 -21.61
C GLY A 181 -44.42 -1.23 -20.14
N SER A 182 -45.39 -1.59 -19.30
CA SER A 182 -45.41 -1.48 -17.84
C SER A 182 -44.04 -1.40 -17.16
N GLU A 183 -43.71 -0.29 -16.50
CA GLU A 183 -42.52 -0.14 -15.61
C GLU A 183 -42.35 -1.32 -14.64
N LEU A 184 -43.45 -2.01 -14.31
CA LEU A 184 -43.46 -3.22 -13.51
C LEU A 184 -42.70 -4.38 -14.16
N THR A 185 -42.75 -4.57 -15.48
CA THR A 185 -42.03 -5.67 -16.16
C THR A 185 -40.52 -5.41 -16.20
N GLN A 186 -40.08 -4.16 -16.37
CA GLN A 186 -38.67 -3.81 -16.31
C GLN A 186 -38.13 -3.95 -14.88
N THR A 187 -38.89 -3.48 -13.89
CA THR A 187 -38.54 -3.68 -12.47
C THR A 187 -38.49 -5.17 -12.11
N LEU A 188 -39.46 -5.97 -12.58
CA LEU A 188 -39.45 -7.43 -12.39
C LEU A 188 -38.24 -8.10 -13.06
N LYS A 189 -37.84 -7.65 -14.26
CA LYS A 189 -36.64 -8.16 -14.94
C LYS A 189 -35.37 -7.87 -14.14
N VAL A 190 -35.22 -6.66 -13.61
CA VAL A 190 -34.06 -6.29 -12.78
C VAL A 190 -34.05 -7.10 -11.48
N VAL A 191 -35.15 -7.13 -10.73
CA VAL A 191 -35.24 -7.89 -9.48
C VAL A 191 -35.08 -9.39 -9.73
N GLY A 192 -35.71 -9.93 -10.77
CA GLY A 192 -35.65 -11.33 -11.15
C GLY A 192 -34.25 -11.76 -11.58
N SER A 193 -33.53 -10.91 -12.32
CA SER A 193 -32.15 -11.20 -12.73
C SER A 193 -31.17 -11.14 -11.55
N ILE A 194 -31.29 -10.16 -10.65
CA ILE A 194 -30.52 -10.13 -9.39
C ILE A 194 -30.80 -11.39 -8.56
N ALA A 195 -32.08 -11.76 -8.40
CA ALA A 195 -32.47 -12.98 -7.69
C ALA A 195 -31.88 -14.23 -8.37
N ALA A 196 -31.91 -14.32 -9.70
CA ALA A 196 -31.31 -15.41 -10.45
C ALA A 196 -29.79 -15.51 -10.25
N VAL A 197 -29.08 -14.38 -10.22
CA VAL A 197 -27.63 -14.35 -9.94
C VAL A 197 -27.34 -14.74 -8.50
N VAL A 198 -28.11 -14.27 -7.52
CA VAL A 198 -27.91 -14.62 -6.10
C VAL A 198 -28.20 -16.10 -5.84
N VAL A 199 -29.33 -16.60 -6.37
CA VAL A 199 -29.72 -18.02 -6.24
C VAL A 199 -28.75 -18.90 -7.02
N GLY A 200 -28.52 -18.62 -8.31
CA GLY A 200 -27.56 -19.34 -9.14
C GLY A 200 -26.15 -19.29 -8.57
N GLY A 201 -25.73 -18.15 -8.05
CA GLY A 201 -24.45 -17.99 -7.36
C GLY A 201 -24.30 -18.93 -6.17
N ARG A 202 -25.35 -19.03 -5.35
CA ARG A 202 -25.35 -19.87 -4.14
C ARG A 202 -25.42 -21.37 -4.45
N TYR A 203 -26.18 -21.78 -5.47
CA TYR A 203 -26.44 -23.19 -5.76
C TYR A 203 -25.57 -23.77 -6.90
N LEU A 204 -25.19 -22.98 -7.89
CA LEU A 204 -24.48 -23.44 -9.10
C LEU A 204 -22.96 -23.27 -9.01
N LEU A 205 -22.47 -22.19 -8.37
CA LEU A 205 -21.02 -21.92 -8.33
C LEU A 205 -20.27 -22.97 -7.52
N ARG A 206 -20.79 -23.36 -6.36
CA ARG A 206 -20.16 -24.38 -5.49
C ARG A 206 -19.92 -25.72 -6.21
N PRO A 207 -20.92 -26.35 -6.86
CA PRO A 207 -20.69 -27.61 -7.57
C PRO A 207 -19.79 -27.44 -8.80
N VAL A 208 -19.92 -26.34 -9.56
CA VAL A 208 -19.05 -26.08 -10.73
C VAL A 208 -17.58 -25.98 -10.29
N PHE A 209 -17.27 -25.17 -9.27
CA PHE A 209 -15.91 -25.06 -8.75
C PHE A 209 -15.41 -26.36 -8.14
N ARG A 210 -16.27 -27.15 -7.50
CA ARG A 210 -15.88 -28.47 -6.98
C ARG A 210 -15.47 -29.44 -8.09
N ILE A 211 -16.22 -29.49 -9.19
CA ILE A 211 -15.90 -30.34 -10.36
C ILE A 211 -14.57 -29.90 -10.96
N VAL A 212 -14.37 -28.59 -11.12
CA VAL A 212 -13.14 -28.04 -11.71
C VAL A 212 -11.93 -28.24 -10.80
N ALA A 213 -12.08 -28.02 -9.48
CA ALA A 213 -11.00 -28.24 -8.51
C ALA A 213 -10.53 -29.70 -8.46
N GLN A 214 -11.40 -30.67 -8.76
CA GLN A 214 -11.01 -32.09 -8.86
C GLN A 214 -10.06 -32.37 -10.04
N THR A 215 -10.05 -31.53 -11.07
CA THR A 215 -9.15 -31.67 -12.22
C THR A 215 -7.70 -31.31 -11.88
N LYS A 216 -7.46 -30.55 -10.80
CA LYS A 216 -6.15 -30.03 -10.38
C LYS A 216 -5.42 -29.16 -11.43
N LEU A 217 -6.10 -28.73 -12.49
CA LEU A 217 -5.55 -27.85 -13.51
C LEU A 217 -5.86 -26.39 -13.16
N GLN A 218 -4.83 -25.60 -12.85
CA GLN A 218 -4.98 -24.17 -12.50
C GLN A 218 -5.63 -23.35 -13.62
N ASP A 219 -5.38 -23.71 -14.88
CA ASP A 219 -5.95 -23.03 -16.05
C ASP A 219 -7.48 -23.19 -16.12
N MET A 220 -8.02 -24.34 -15.71
CA MET A 220 -9.47 -24.59 -15.67
C MET A 220 -10.14 -23.77 -14.56
N SER A 221 -9.50 -23.63 -13.39
CA SER A 221 -9.98 -22.77 -12.31
C SER A 221 -10.09 -21.31 -12.77
N THR A 222 -9.04 -20.81 -13.44
CA THR A 222 -8.97 -19.43 -13.95
C THR A 222 -10.03 -19.20 -15.03
N ALA A 223 -10.17 -20.12 -15.99
CA ALA A 223 -11.20 -20.04 -17.03
C ALA A 223 -12.62 -20.05 -16.44
N THR A 224 -12.84 -20.84 -15.39
CA THR A 224 -14.13 -20.90 -14.68
C THR A 224 -14.42 -19.58 -13.96
N ALA A 225 -13.41 -18.99 -13.31
CA ALA A 225 -13.52 -17.68 -12.70
C ALA A 225 -13.97 -16.63 -13.72
N LEU A 226 -13.26 -16.52 -14.83
CA LEU A 226 -13.58 -15.59 -15.91
C LEU A 226 -14.97 -15.85 -16.50
N LEU A 227 -15.36 -17.11 -16.70
CA LEU A 227 -16.71 -17.47 -17.17
C LEU A 227 -17.78 -16.98 -16.21
N VAL A 228 -17.57 -17.12 -14.90
CA VAL A 228 -18.54 -16.65 -13.89
C VAL A 228 -18.64 -15.12 -13.92
N VAL A 229 -17.52 -14.40 -13.98
CA VAL A 229 -17.51 -12.93 -14.06
C VAL A 229 -18.20 -12.45 -15.33
N MET A 230 -17.77 -12.94 -16.49
CA MET A 230 -18.29 -12.52 -17.78
C MET A 230 -19.75 -12.98 -17.97
N GLY A 231 -20.09 -14.18 -17.51
CA GLY A 231 -21.44 -14.73 -17.60
C GLY A 231 -22.44 -13.97 -16.73
N THR A 232 -22.06 -13.59 -15.51
CA THR A 232 -22.92 -12.76 -14.64
C THR A 232 -23.03 -11.32 -15.14
N ALA A 233 -21.96 -10.73 -15.65
CA ALA A 233 -21.97 -9.43 -16.32
C ALA A 233 -22.92 -9.43 -17.52
N LEU A 234 -22.83 -10.45 -18.39
CA LEU A 234 -23.72 -10.63 -19.54
C LEU A 234 -25.18 -10.81 -19.12
N LEU A 235 -25.46 -11.62 -18.10
CA LEU A 235 -26.83 -11.80 -17.58
C LEU A 235 -27.44 -10.48 -17.09
N MET A 236 -26.65 -9.61 -16.44
CA MET A 236 -27.10 -8.28 -16.03
C MET A 236 -27.33 -7.36 -17.22
N GLU A 237 -26.43 -7.38 -18.20
CA GLU A 237 -26.57 -6.58 -19.43
C GLU A 237 -27.86 -6.94 -20.18
N LEU A 238 -28.16 -8.24 -20.34
CA LEU A 238 -29.40 -8.71 -20.96
C LEU A 238 -30.66 -8.31 -20.17
N ALA A 239 -30.53 -8.09 -18.86
CA ALA A 239 -31.60 -7.57 -18.01
C ALA A 239 -31.75 -6.05 -18.07
N GLY A 240 -30.93 -5.35 -18.86
CA GLY A 240 -30.90 -3.89 -18.95
C GLY A 240 -30.16 -3.22 -17.79
N VAL A 241 -29.29 -3.96 -17.10
CA VAL A 241 -28.49 -3.49 -15.96
C VAL A 241 -27.00 -3.44 -16.35
N SER A 242 -26.20 -2.60 -15.70
CA SER A 242 -24.78 -2.49 -16.02
C SER A 242 -24.01 -3.82 -15.82
N MET A 243 -23.10 -4.15 -16.74
CA MET A 243 -22.14 -5.27 -16.63
C MET A 243 -21.35 -5.22 -15.31
N ALA A 244 -20.98 -4.01 -14.90
CA ALA A 244 -20.33 -3.67 -13.64
C ALA A 244 -21.02 -4.29 -12.41
N LEU A 245 -22.36 -4.24 -12.37
CA LEU A 245 -23.14 -4.83 -11.29
C LEU A 245 -23.03 -6.35 -11.26
N GLY A 246 -23.11 -6.99 -12.43
CA GLY A 246 -23.04 -8.45 -12.53
C GLY A 246 -21.73 -8.98 -11.98
N ALA A 247 -20.63 -8.35 -12.38
CA ALA A 247 -19.31 -8.68 -11.86
C ALA A 247 -19.15 -8.40 -10.36
N PHE A 248 -19.62 -7.25 -9.86
CA PHE A 248 -19.60 -6.98 -8.43
C PHE A 248 -20.39 -8.02 -7.61
N LEU A 249 -21.61 -8.37 -8.05
CA LEU A 249 -22.43 -9.39 -7.40
C LEU A 249 -21.77 -10.77 -7.45
N ALA A 250 -21.17 -11.15 -8.57
CA ALA A 250 -20.43 -12.40 -8.67
C ALA A 250 -19.27 -12.46 -7.67
N GLY A 251 -18.52 -11.36 -7.53
CA GLY A 251 -17.44 -11.25 -6.56
C GLY A 251 -17.95 -11.40 -5.14
N LEU A 252 -19.00 -10.66 -4.78
CA LEU A 252 -19.62 -10.70 -3.45
C LEU A 252 -20.13 -12.11 -3.08
N LEU A 253 -20.72 -12.83 -4.05
CA LEU A 253 -21.23 -14.18 -3.85
C LEU A 253 -20.10 -15.21 -3.68
N LEU A 254 -18.93 -14.96 -4.29
CA LEU A 254 -17.74 -15.81 -4.21
C LEU A 254 -16.81 -15.44 -3.05
N ALA A 255 -16.95 -14.26 -2.45
CA ALA A 255 -16.11 -13.78 -1.35
C ALA A 255 -16.15 -14.67 -0.11
N ASP A 256 -17.30 -15.30 0.17
CA ASP A 256 -17.47 -16.25 1.29
C ASP A 256 -17.25 -17.73 0.88
N SER A 257 -16.68 -17.99 -0.30
CA SER A 257 -16.39 -19.34 -0.78
C SER A 257 -14.99 -19.83 -0.38
N GLU A 258 -14.82 -21.15 -0.29
CA GLU A 258 -13.53 -21.82 -0.02
C GLU A 258 -12.48 -21.51 -1.11
N TYR A 259 -12.93 -21.08 -2.29
CA TYR A 259 -12.10 -20.80 -3.46
C TYR A 259 -11.68 -19.33 -3.57
N ARG A 260 -12.09 -18.44 -2.64
CA ARG A 260 -11.79 -17.01 -2.71
C ARG A 260 -10.31 -16.72 -2.95
N HIS A 261 -9.42 -17.33 -2.16
CA HIS A 261 -7.98 -17.05 -2.25
C HIS A 261 -7.36 -17.54 -3.55
N GLU A 262 -7.86 -18.66 -4.08
CA GLU A 262 -7.43 -19.18 -5.38
C GLU A 262 -7.86 -18.24 -6.52
N LEU A 263 -9.12 -17.77 -6.48
CA LEU A 263 -9.67 -16.82 -7.44
C LEU A 263 -8.96 -15.45 -7.37
N GLU A 264 -8.70 -14.96 -6.17
CA GLU A 264 -8.00 -13.71 -5.92
C GLU A 264 -6.57 -13.79 -6.49
N ALA A 265 -5.82 -14.86 -6.19
CA ALA A 265 -4.46 -15.06 -6.69
C ALA A 265 -4.37 -15.22 -8.22
N GLN A 266 -5.39 -15.79 -8.86
CA GLN A 266 -5.44 -15.98 -10.32
C GLN A 266 -5.73 -14.68 -11.07
N ILE A 267 -6.48 -13.76 -10.47
CA ILE A 267 -6.92 -12.52 -11.13
C ILE A 267 -6.06 -11.32 -10.71
N GLU A 268 -5.38 -11.38 -9.55
CA GLU A 268 -4.47 -10.33 -9.08
C GLU A 268 -3.45 -9.86 -10.13
N PRO A 269 -2.81 -10.73 -10.94
CA PRO A 269 -1.90 -10.30 -12.00
C PRO A 269 -2.57 -9.42 -13.06
N PHE A 270 -3.87 -9.62 -13.33
CA PHE A 270 -4.63 -8.84 -14.29
C PHE A 270 -5.11 -7.51 -13.71
N LYS A 271 -5.29 -7.41 -12.39
CA LYS A 271 -5.77 -6.19 -11.70
C LYS A 271 -5.01 -4.94 -12.13
N GLY A 272 -3.68 -4.99 -12.06
CA GLY A 272 -2.82 -3.85 -12.39
C GLY A 272 -2.85 -3.48 -13.88
N LEU A 273 -2.91 -4.47 -14.77
CA LEU A 273 -2.97 -4.26 -16.21
C LEU A 273 -4.31 -3.65 -16.65
N LEU A 274 -5.42 -4.14 -16.09
CA LEU A 274 -6.77 -3.68 -16.38
C LEU A 274 -7.03 -2.27 -15.83
N LEU A 275 -6.51 -1.97 -14.62
CA LEU A 275 -6.47 -0.61 -14.10
C LEU A 275 -5.69 0.32 -15.03
N GLY A 276 -4.52 -0.14 -15.51
CA GLY A 276 -3.72 0.62 -16.46
C GLY A 276 -4.47 0.90 -17.76
N LEU A 277 -5.16 -0.11 -18.29
CA LEU A 277 -5.98 0.02 -19.50
C LEU A 277 -7.11 1.03 -19.31
N PHE A 278 -7.79 0.97 -18.18
CA PHE A 278 -8.85 1.93 -17.85
C PHE A 278 -8.35 3.36 -17.83
N PHE A 279 -7.29 3.65 -17.06
CA PHE A 279 -6.79 5.02 -16.93
C PHE A 279 -6.14 5.56 -18.20
N ILE A 280 -5.51 4.69 -19.01
CA ILE A 280 -5.05 5.07 -20.35
C ILE A 280 -6.24 5.41 -21.25
N SER A 281 -7.30 4.59 -21.25
CA SER A 281 -8.50 4.90 -22.03
C SER A 281 -9.13 6.23 -21.61
N VAL A 282 -9.21 6.51 -20.31
CA VAL A 282 -9.68 7.80 -19.79
C VAL A 282 -8.79 8.95 -20.25
N GLY A 283 -7.47 8.77 -20.24
CA GLY A 283 -6.51 9.75 -20.74
C GLY A 283 -6.68 10.01 -22.24
N MET A 284 -6.94 8.97 -23.04
CA MET A 284 -7.18 9.10 -24.48
C MET A 284 -8.49 9.83 -24.79
N SER A 285 -9.52 9.62 -23.98
CA SER A 285 -10.83 10.29 -24.10
C SER A 285 -10.80 11.76 -23.68
N ALA A 286 -9.70 12.24 -23.09
CA ALA A 286 -9.55 13.63 -22.72
C ALA A 286 -9.29 14.51 -23.95
N ASP A 287 -10.24 15.37 -24.28
CA ASP A 287 -10.09 16.36 -25.35
C ASP A 287 -9.20 17.53 -24.87
N ILE A 288 -7.89 17.45 -25.11
CA ILE A 288 -6.94 18.50 -24.75
C ILE A 288 -7.18 19.78 -25.57
N SER A 289 -7.80 19.67 -26.75
CA SER A 289 -8.16 20.84 -27.56
C SER A 289 -9.14 21.75 -26.80
N LEU A 290 -10.06 21.16 -26.02
CA LEU A 290 -10.98 21.90 -25.17
C LEU A 290 -10.27 22.63 -24.04
N LEU A 291 -9.22 22.02 -23.44
CA LEU A 291 -8.37 22.69 -22.45
C LEU A 291 -7.63 23.89 -23.06
N LEU A 292 -7.17 23.78 -24.30
CA LEU A 292 -6.47 24.87 -24.99
C LEU A 292 -7.42 26.00 -25.41
N LYS A 293 -8.65 25.67 -25.83
CA LYS A 293 -9.66 26.66 -26.23
C LYS A 293 -10.27 27.39 -25.05
N SER A 294 -10.57 26.68 -23.96
CA SER A 294 -11.29 27.20 -22.80
C SER A 294 -10.59 26.85 -21.47
N PRO A 295 -9.32 27.23 -21.27
CA PRO A 295 -8.52 26.79 -20.13
C PRO A 295 -9.13 27.19 -18.79
N TRP A 296 -9.64 28.42 -18.69
CA TRP A 296 -10.22 28.94 -17.45
C TRP A 296 -11.50 28.23 -17.05
N MET A 297 -12.33 27.83 -18.02
CA MET A 297 -13.56 27.09 -17.74
C MET A 297 -13.22 25.70 -17.19
N VAL A 298 -12.33 24.97 -17.87
CA VAL A 298 -11.95 23.62 -17.50
C VAL A 298 -11.21 23.58 -16.15
N LEU A 299 -10.21 24.46 -15.96
CA LEU A 299 -9.49 24.56 -14.70
C LEU A 299 -10.41 25.06 -13.57
N GLY A 300 -11.28 26.02 -13.86
CA GLY A 300 -12.27 26.53 -12.92
C GLY A 300 -13.22 25.44 -12.43
N LEU A 301 -13.79 24.64 -13.34
CA LEU A 301 -14.66 23.51 -12.99
C LEU A 301 -13.90 22.41 -12.23
N THR A 302 -12.65 22.13 -12.61
CA THR A 302 -11.81 21.13 -11.91
C THR A 302 -11.55 21.56 -10.46
N VAL A 303 -11.13 22.83 -10.26
CA VAL A 303 -10.90 23.38 -8.93
C VAL A 303 -12.20 23.47 -8.14
N LEU A 304 -13.31 23.87 -8.78
CA LEU A 304 -14.63 23.94 -8.15
C LEU A 304 -15.08 22.57 -7.64
N LEU A 305 -14.93 21.52 -8.44
CA LEU A 305 -15.24 20.15 -8.04
C LEU A 305 -14.50 19.76 -6.75
N ILE A 306 -13.17 19.97 -6.73
CA ILE A 306 -12.33 19.64 -5.56
C ILE A 306 -12.69 20.53 -4.37
N ALA A 307 -12.91 21.82 -4.59
CA ALA A 307 -13.23 22.81 -3.56
C ALA A 307 -14.60 22.57 -2.93
N LEU A 308 -15.56 22.00 -3.65
CA LEU A 308 -16.85 21.60 -3.09
C LEU A 308 -16.75 20.26 -2.35
N LYS A 309 -16.09 19.28 -2.95
CA LYS A 309 -16.09 17.90 -2.45
C LYS A 309 -15.15 17.68 -1.27
N ALA A 310 -13.96 18.28 -1.27
CA ALA A 310 -12.98 18.09 -0.20
C ALA A 310 -13.48 18.59 1.18
N PRO A 311 -14.13 19.76 1.32
CA PRO A 311 -14.70 20.19 2.59
C PRO A 311 -15.84 19.29 3.06
N VAL A 312 -16.73 18.86 2.16
CA VAL A 312 -17.82 17.94 2.54
C VAL A 312 -17.24 16.63 3.11
N LEU A 313 -16.26 16.04 2.42
CA LEU A 313 -15.56 14.86 2.90
C LEU A 313 -14.81 15.09 4.23
N TYR A 314 -14.18 16.25 4.40
CA TYR A 314 -13.54 16.63 5.65
C TYR A 314 -14.54 16.67 6.81
N PHE A 315 -15.68 17.36 6.65
CA PHE A 315 -16.69 17.48 7.70
C PHE A 315 -17.36 16.14 7.99
N VAL A 316 -17.71 15.37 6.97
CA VAL A 316 -18.28 14.03 7.14
C VAL A 316 -17.28 13.10 7.84
N GLY A 317 -16.01 13.13 7.45
CA GLY A 317 -14.94 12.37 8.11
C GLY A 317 -14.70 12.79 9.56
N ARG A 318 -14.75 14.09 9.85
CA ARG A 318 -14.52 14.65 11.19
C ARG A 318 -15.67 14.36 12.15
N ILE A 319 -16.91 14.61 11.72
CA ILE A 319 -18.10 14.58 12.58
C ILE A 319 -18.68 13.17 12.65
N SER A 320 -18.95 12.56 11.50
CA SER A 320 -19.60 11.24 11.43
C SER A 320 -18.60 10.09 11.41
N GLY A 321 -17.40 10.34 10.86
CA GLY A 321 -16.31 9.36 10.77
C GLY A 321 -15.40 9.29 11.99
N GLY A 322 -15.46 10.26 12.91
CA GLY A 322 -14.64 10.30 14.12
C GLY A 322 -13.15 10.52 13.89
N LEU A 323 -12.75 11.01 12.71
CA LEU A 323 -11.35 11.25 12.37
C LEU A 323 -10.81 12.49 13.10
N ASP A 324 -9.49 12.51 13.39
CA ASP A 324 -8.79 13.73 13.78
C ASP A 324 -8.63 14.68 12.57
N LYS A 325 -8.17 15.92 12.82
CA LYS A 325 -8.08 16.96 11.77
C LYS A 325 -7.19 16.53 10.60
N ALA A 326 -6.05 15.89 10.88
CA ALA A 326 -5.11 15.49 9.84
C ALA A 326 -5.66 14.33 9.00
N SER A 327 -6.24 13.33 9.66
CA SER A 327 -6.89 12.20 8.96
C SER A 327 -8.11 12.64 8.15
N ALA A 328 -8.92 13.56 8.66
CA ALA A 328 -10.07 14.11 7.93
C ALA A 328 -9.62 14.89 6.68
N LEU A 329 -8.53 15.65 6.78
CA LEU A 329 -7.98 16.39 5.63
C LEU A 329 -7.39 15.44 4.58
N ARG A 330 -6.69 14.38 5.00
CA ARG A 330 -6.22 13.31 4.10
C ARG A 330 -7.37 12.61 3.39
N LEU A 331 -8.44 12.27 4.10
CA LEU A 331 -9.66 11.70 3.51
C LEU A 331 -10.24 12.64 2.45
N GLY A 332 -10.39 13.92 2.78
CA GLY A 332 -10.93 14.94 1.89
C GLY A 332 -10.16 15.05 0.59
N VAL A 333 -8.83 15.13 0.66
CA VAL A 333 -7.99 15.27 -0.54
C VAL A 333 -7.96 13.99 -1.39
N VAL A 334 -7.88 12.81 -0.76
CA VAL A 334 -7.81 11.53 -1.49
C VAL A 334 -9.09 11.23 -2.27
N LEU A 335 -10.26 11.61 -1.73
CA LEU A 335 -11.56 11.31 -2.34
C LEU A 335 -12.18 12.50 -3.10
N ALA A 336 -11.49 13.64 -3.19
CA ALA A 336 -12.03 14.84 -3.84
C ALA A 336 -12.19 14.71 -5.37
N ALA A 337 -11.48 13.79 -6.02
CA ALA A 337 -11.59 13.59 -7.46
C ALA A 337 -12.95 13.00 -7.87
N GLY A 338 -13.32 13.23 -9.12
CA GLY A 338 -14.44 12.51 -9.74
C GLY A 338 -14.13 11.01 -9.90
N GLY A 339 -15.18 10.20 -9.97
CA GLY A 339 -15.09 8.74 -10.12
C GLY A 339 -15.33 8.22 -11.53
N GLU A 340 -14.93 6.97 -11.77
CA GLU A 340 -15.19 6.22 -13.01
C GLU A 340 -16.68 6.15 -13.36
N PHE A 341 -17.54 6.02 -12.34
CA PHE A 341 -18.98 5.98 -12.52
C PHE A 341 -19.56 7.29 -13.05
N ALA A 342 -18.88 8.43 -12.83
CA ALA A 342 -19.33 9.70 -13.37
C ALA A 342 -19.26 9.71 -14.90
N PHE A 343 -18.27 9.05 -15.51
CA PHE A 343 -18.21 8.90 -16.97
C PHE A 343 -19.41 8.12 -17.51
N VAL A 344 -19.77 7.02 -16.85
CA VAL A 344 -20.92 6.18 -17.23
C VAL A 344 -22.23 6.95 -17.07
N VAL A 345 -22.42 7.60 -15.92
CA VAL A 345 -23.61 8.38 -15.59
C VAL A 345 -23.78 9.54 -16.59
N PHE A 346 -22.71 10.26 -16.93
CA PHE A 346 -22.80 11.43 -17.81
C PHE A 346 -22.92 11.05 -19.28
N LYS A 347 -22.30 9.95 -19.71
CA LYS A 347 -22.53 9.38 -21.05
C LYS A 347 -24.01 8.99 -21.20
N MET A 348 -24.57 8.27 -20.24
CA MET A 348 -25.98 7.88 -20.25
C MET A 348 -26.91 9.10 -20.21
N ALA A 349 -26.60 10.11 -19.39
CA ALA A 349 -27.39 11.34 -19.34
C ALA A 349 -27.38 12.11 -20.67
N ARG A 350 -26.23 12.15 -21.36
CA ARG A 350 -26.10 12.70 -22.71
C ARG A 350 -26.92 11.90 -23.73
N ASP A 351 -26.81 10.57 -23.70
CA ASP A 351 -27.51 9.67 -24.63
C ASP A 351 -29.04 9.74 -24.45
N GLN A 352 -29.52 10.03 -23.23
CA GLN A 352 -30.93 10.25 -22.90
C GLN A 352 -31.37 11.73 -23.07
N GLY A 353 -30.52 12.59 -23.61
CA GLY A 353 -30.84 14.00 -23.90
C GLY A 353 -30.89 14.94 -22.68
N LEU A 354 -30.50 14.49 -21.49
CA LEU A 354 -30.40 15.35 -20.30
C LEU A 354 -29.21 16.32 -20.39
N PHE A 355 -28.11 15.89 -21.02
CA PHE A 355 -26.89 16.69 -21.19
C PHE A 355 -26.61 16.97 -22.66
N GLN A 356 -26.09 18.18 -22.92
CA GLN A 356 -25.49 18.52 -24.21
C GLN A 356 -24.09 17.90 -24.33
N ASN A 357 -23.66 17.64 -25.58
CA ASN A 357 -22.32 17.08 -25.86
C ASN A 357 -21.18 17.92 -25.27
N ASP A 358 -21.30 19.24 -25.32
CA ASP A 358 -20.28 20.16 -24.80
C ASP A 358 -20.13 20.05 -23.28
N LEU A 359 -21.26 19.96 -22.56
CA LEU A 359 -21.27 19.76 -21.10
C LEU A 359 -20.65 18.40 -20.75
N HIS A 360 -21.02 17.33 -21.46
CA HIS A 360 -20.44 16.01 -21.27
C HIS A 360 -18.90 16.05 -21.44
N ASN A 361 -18.40 16.66 -22.51
CA ASN A 361 -16.97 16.72 -22.79
C ASN A 361 -16.21 17.57 -21.75
N LEU A 362 -16.80 18.69 -21.30
CA LEU A 362 -16.26 19.50 -20.20
C LEU A 362 -16.17 18.72 -18.89
N LEU A 363 -17.19 17.93 -18.55
CA LEU A 363 -17.20 17.12 -17.33
C LEU A 363 -16.18 16.00 -17.40
N VAL A 364 -16.10 15.27 -18.51
CA VAL A 364 -15.10 14.21 -18.72
C VAL A 364 -13.70 14.77 -18.53
N LEU A 365 -13.39 15.88 -19.18
CA LEU A 365 -12.08 16.53 -19.07
C LEU A 365 -11.79 17.05 -17.64
N SER A 366 -12.77 17.68 -16.99
CA SER A 366 -12.62 18.21 -15.63
C SER A 366 -12.42 17.09 -14.61
N ILE A 367 -13.11 15.95 -14.78
CA ILE A 367 -12.93 14.75 -13.94
C ILE A 367 -11.53 14.17 -14.16
N THR A 368 -11.09 13.99 -15.41
CA THR A 368 -9.75 13.49 -15.73
C THR A 368 -8.65 14.40 -15.15
N LEU A 369 -8.81 15.72 -15.24
CA LEU A 369 -7.88 16.67 -14.62
C LEU A 369 -7.94 16.64 -13.10
N SER A 370 -9.11 16.41 -12.49
CA SER A 370 -9.22 16.24 -11.04
C SER A 370 -8.42 15.03 -10.56
N MET A 371 -8.48 13.90 -11.28
CA MET A 371 -7.66 12.72 -11.03
C MET A 371 -6.17 13.03 -11.22
N ALA A 372 -5.81 13.82 -12.23
CA ALA A 372 -4.43 14.21 -12.45
C ALA A 372 -3.88 15.14 -11.34
N LEU A 373 -4.74 15.98 -10.75
CA LEU A 373 -4.37 16.95 -9.73
C LEU A 373 -4.29 16.35 -8.32
N THR A 374 -5.07 15.32 -8.01
CA THR A 374 -5.10 14.71 -6.67
C THR A 374 -3.73 14.25 -6.14
N PRO A 375 -2.86 13.55 -6.88
CA PRO A 375 -1.58 13.09 -6.33
C PRO A 375 -0.67 14.28 -5.96
N LEU A 376 -0.77 15.39 -6.70
CA LEU A 376 -0.09 16.65 -6.40
C LEU A 376 -0.62 17.26 -5.11
N LEU A 377 -1.95 17.26 -4.92
CA LEU A 377 -2.58 17.74 -3.69
C LEU A 377 -2.23 16.86 -2.49
N VAL A 378 -2.20 15.53 -2.65
CA VAL A 378 -1.80 14.60 -1.59
C VAL A 378 -0.32 14.79 -1.24
N LEU A 379 0.56 15.02 -2.23
CA LEU A 379 1.97 15.32 -1.99
C LEU A 379 2.16 16.67 -1.29
N GLY A 380 1.45 17.71 -1.73
CA GLY A 380 1.44 19.02 -1.09
C GLY A 380 0.95 18.94 0.35
N LEU A 381 -0.16 18.22 0.58
CA LEU A 381 -0.70 17.98 1.90
C LEU A 381 0.28 17.20 2.78
N ALA A 382 0.95 16.19 2.26
CA ALA A 382 1.95 15.43 3.00
C ALA A 382 3.12 16.32 3.44
N ARG A 383 3.52 17.32 2.63
CA ARG A 383 4.54 18.31 3.01
C ARG A 383 4.03 19.32 4.02
N LEU A 384 2.77 19.75 3.92
CA LEU A 384 2.16 20.69 4.88
C LEU A 384 1.89 20.04 6.24
N LEU A 385 1.50 18.76 6.24
CA LEU A 385 1.30 17.95 7.44
C LEU A 385 2.56 17.24 7.90
N ALA A 386 3.66 17.33 7.13
CA ALA A 386 4.96 16.92 7.62
C ALA A 386 5.30 17.85 8.77
N LYS A 387 5.04 17.37 9.98
CA LYS A 387 5.61 17.97 11.17
C LYS A 387 7.12 17.92 10.93
N GLU A 388 7.78 19.07 10.90
CA GLU A 388 9.16 19.11 11.42
C GLU A 388 9.11 18.35 12.74
N PRO A 389 10.08 17.47 13.04
CA PRO A 389 10.11 16.81 14.34
C PRO A 389 10.09 17.92 15.38
N GLU A 390 8.90 18.17 15.92
CA GLU A 390 8.66 19.21 16.88
C GLU A 390 9.53 18.78 18.04
N ALA A 391 10.62 19.51 18.27
CA ALA A 391 11.42 19.30 19.45
C ALA A 391 10.45 19.56 20.59
N THR A 392 9.90 18.49 21.15
CA THR A 392 9.12 18.54 22.36
C THR A 392 10.02 19.26 23.33
N LYS A 393 9.74 20.54 23.60
CA LYS A 393 10.57 21.33 24.49
C LYS A 393 10.53 20.58 25.81
N PRO A 394 11.69 20.14 26.34
CA PRO A 394 11.69 19.45 27.61
C PRO A 394 10.99 20.36 28.64
N PRO A 395 10.07 19.85 29.49
CA PRO A 395 9.69 20.54 30.71
C PRO A 395 10.94 21.09 31.41
N PRO A 396 10.89 22.32 31.96
CA PRO A 396 12.06 23.02 32.50
C PRO A 396 12.82 22.27 33.62
N GLU A 397 12.25 21.21 34.18
CA GLU A 397 12.92 20.29 35.11
C GLU A 397 13.94 19.34 34.45
N MET A 398 13.93 19.18 33.12
CA MET A 398 14.86 18.32 32.38
C MET A 398 16.21 19.00 32.02
N GLU A 399 16.40 20.27 32.37
CA GLU A 399 17.67 21.00 32.14
C GLU A 399 18.73 20.76 33.24
N ARG A 400 18.36 20.15 34.37
CA ARG A 400 19.29 19.96 35.48
C ARG A 400 19.73 18.50 35.57
N ILE A 401 20.93 18.25 35.05
CA ILE A 401 21.76 17.16 35.55
C ILE A 401 22.17 17.57 36.96
N ASP A 402 21.82 16.78 37.97
CA ASP A 402 22.50 16.87 39.25
C ASP A 402 23.99 16.62 38.98
N ASN A 403 24.80 17.68 39.13
CA ASN A 403 26.15 17.83 38.57
C ASN A 403 27.22 16.84 39.08
N ASP A 404 26.85 15.83 39.88
CA ASP A 404 27.81 14.95 40.56
C ASP A 404 28.08 13.61 39.84
N ASP A 405 27.22 13.14 38.92
CA ASP A 405 27.42 11.85 38.22
C ASP A 405 27.81 12.03 36.75
N THR A 406 29.12 12.11 36.48
CA THR A 406 29.66 12.07 35.11
C THR A 406 29.42 10.69 34.48
N PRO A 407 28.79 10.60 33.29
CA PRO A 407 28.53 9.31 32.66
C PRO A 407 29.82 8.65 32.18
N ARG A 408 30.00 7.36 32.44
CA ARG A 408 31.03 6.55 31.77
C ARG A 408 30.57 6.04 30.41
N VAL A 409 29.24 5.89 30.23
CA VAL A 409 28.63 5.42 28.99
C VAL A 409 27.49 6.34 28.58
N VAL A 410 27.39 6.67 27.30
CA VAL A 410 26.19 7.31 26.73
C VAL A 410 25.52 6.36 25.74
N ILE A 411 24.20 6.18 25.86
CA ILE A 411 23.40 5.30 24.99
C ILE A 411 22.46 6.17 24.15
N ALA A 412 22.61 6.15 22.83
CA ALA A 412 21.69 6.76 21.88
C ALA A 412 20.67 5.73 21.37
N GLY A 413 19.43 5.84 21.81
CA GLY A 413 18.33 4.92 21.51
C GLY A 413 18.10 3.91 22.63
N VAL A 414 16.97 4.05 23.34
CA VAL A 414 16.47 3.19 24.43
C VAL A 414 15.33 2.30 23.91
N GLY A 415 15.49 1.79 22.69
CA GLY A 415 14.64 0.74 22.13
C GLY A 415 14.99 -0.64 22.70
N ARG A 416 14.58 -1.70 21.99
CA ARG A 416 14.78 -3.11 22.41
C ARG A 416 16.23 -3.44 22.79
N MET A 417 17.20 -3.00 21.98
CA MET A 417 18.61 -3.27 22.22
C MET A 417 19.20 -2.35 23.31
N GLY A 418 18.94 -1.04 23.24
CA GLY A 418 19.44 -0.07 24.21
C GLY A 418 18.94 -0.33 25.64
N GLN A 419 17.70 -0.79 25.81
CA GLN A 419 17.15 -1.17 27.11
C GLN A 419 17.92 -2.34 27.73
N ILE A 420 18.32 -3.33 26.95
CA ILE A 420 19.10 -4.47 27.46
C ILE A 420 20.47 -3.98 27.92
N VAL A 421 21.15 -3.15 27.13
CA VAL A 421 22.45 -2.54 27.49
C VAL A 421 22.32 -1.72 28.78
N ALA A 422 21.32 -0.84 28.86
CA ALA A 422 21.05 -0.02 30.03
C ALA A 422 20.79 -0.86 31.29
N ARG A 423 20.02 -1.96 31.18
CA ARG A 423 19.73 -2.88 32.30
C ARG A 423 20.99 -3.56 32.81
N VAL A 424 21.88 -4.01 31.90
CA VAL A 424 23.15 -4.64 32.29
C VAL A 424 24.07 -3.64 32.98
N LEU A 425 24.22 -2.43 32.42
CA LEU A 425 25.05 -1.37 33.03
C LEU A 425 24.53 -0.96 34.41
N ARG A 426 23.21 -0.83 34.57
CA ARG A 426 22.58 -0.55 35.85
C ARG A 426 22.83 -1.65 36.88
N ALA A 427 22.69 -2.91 36.49
CA ALA A 427 22.97 -4.04 37.38
C ALA A 427 24.42 -4.07 37.88
N GLN A 428 25.36 -3.58 37.04
CA GLN A 428 26.77 -3.44 37.37
C GLN A 428 27.14 -2.11 38.03
N ARG A 429 26.16 -1.23 38.30
CA ARG A 429 26.36 0.13 38.85
C ARG A 429 27.35 0.98 38.04
N VAL A 430 27.36 0.81 36.72
CA VAL A 430 28.13 1.66 35.82
C VAL A 430 27.33 2.94 35.54
N PRO A 431 27.86 4.15 35.80
CA PRO A 431 27.17 5.40 35.49
C PRO A 431 26.97 5.55 33.98
N PHE A 432 25.73 5.73 33.54
CA PHE A 432 25.41 5.96 32.14
C PHE A 432 24.28 6.97 31.97
N ILE A 433 24.25 7.63 30.81
CA ILE A 433 23.14 8.48 30.36
C ILE A 433 22.53 7.87 29.10
N ALA A 434 21.21 7.89 28.99
CA ALA A 434 20.49 7.44 27.81
C ALA A 434 19.81 8.62 27.09
N LEU A 435 19.83 8.61 25.76
CA LEU A 435 19.20 9.59 24.87
C LEU A 435 18.13 8.88 24.05
N ASP A 436 16.92 9.40 24.00
CA ASP A 436 15.87 8.90 23.12
C ASP A 436 15.02 10.03 22.53
N THR A 437 14.47 9.81 21.34
CA THR A 437 13.56 10.74 20.67
C THR A 437 12.08 10.39 20.91
N SER A 438 11.79 9.26 21.55
CA SER A 438 10.45 8.77 21.86
C SER A 438 9.99 9.20 23.26
N VAL A 439 8.98 10.07 23.32
CA VAL A 439 8.37 10.54 24.58
C VAL A 439 7.75 9.37 25.36
N GLU A 440 7.06 8.45 24.66
CA GLU A 440 6.42 7.27 25.25
C GLU A 440 7.43 6.34 25.94
N THR A 441 8.60 6.16 25.32
CA THR A 441 9.68 5.31 25.85
C THR A 441 10.29 5.94 27.12
N ILE A 442 10.37 7.27 27.19
CA ILE A 442 10.86 8.00 28.36
C ILE A 442 9.87 7.89 29.52
N GLU A 443 8.59 8.10 29.28
CA GLU A 443 7.54 8.01 30.32
C GLU A 443 7.46 6.61 30.93
N LEU A 444 7.46 5.57 30.10
CA LEU A 444 7.43 4.18 30.55
C LEU A 444 8.68 3.86 31.39
N THR A 445 9.86 4.28 30.94
CA THR A 445 11.11 3.95 31.61
C THR A 445 11.29 4.70 32.92
N ARG A 446 10.79 5.95 33.02
CA ARG A 446 10.77 6.73 34.28
C ARG A 446 9.88 6.08 35.32
N THR A 447 8.72 5.56 34.91
CA THR A 447 7.76 4.88 35.79
C THR A 447 8.34 3.58 36.38
N LEU A 448 9.25 2.92 35.64
CA LEU A 448 9.85 1.63 36.00
C LEU A 448 11.21 1.76 36.73
N GLY A 449 11.60 2.98 37.12
CA GLY A 449 12.76 3.27 37.96
C GLY A 449 13.80 4.16 37.26
N ALA A 450 14.34 5.11 38.02
CA ALA A 450 15.21 6.21 37.63
C ALA A 450 16.44 5.81 36.77
N ILE A 451 16.25 5.61 35.47
CA ILE A 451 17.33 5.73 34.50
C ILE A 451 17.40 7.23 34.13
N PRO A 452 18.57 7.87 34.18
CA PRO A 452 18.75 9.22 33.68
C PRO A 452 18.63 9.21 32.14
N ILE A 453 17.39 9.35 31.66
CA ILE A 453 17.05 9.39 30.23
C ILE A 453 16.72 10.81 29.85
N PHE A 454 17.39 11.31 28.83
CA PHE A 454 17.15 12.61 28.25
C PHE A 454 16.42 12.47 26.93
N TYR A 455 15.43 13.33 26.75
CA TYR A 455 14.81 13.52 25.44
C TYR A 455 15.78 14.31 24.56
N GLY A 456 16.18 13.73 23.43
CA GLY A 456 17.04 14.44 22.51
C GLY A 456 17.55 13.61 21.35
N ASP A 457 17.57 14.23 20.18
CA ASP A 457 18.18 13.68 18.98
C ASP A 457 19.71 13.66 19.13
N PRO A 458 20.37 12.48 19.06
CA PRO A 458 21.82 12.36 19.21
C PRO A 458 22.60 13.04 18.07
N MET A 459 21.94 13.46 16.99
CA MET A 459 22.58 14.25 15.94
C MET A 459 22.80 15.71 16.35
N ARG A 460 22.09 16.22 17.37
CA ARG A 460 22.19 17.62 17.80
C ARG A 460 23.39 17.83 18.74
N PRO A 461 24.37 18.69 18.39
CA PRO A 461 25.55 18.91 19.24
C PRO A 461 25.23 19.42 20.64
N GLU A 462 24.16 20.20 20.78
CA GLU A 462 23.69 20.73 22.07
C GLU A 462 23.24 19.61 23.01
N ILE A 463 22.55 18.58 22.48
CA ILE A 463 22.13 17.40 23.25
C ILE A 463 23.34 16.57 23.67
N LEU A 464 24.33 16.38 22.78
CA LEU A 464 25.55 15.65 23.12
C LEU A 464 26.36 16.34 24.23
N ARG A 465 26.42 17.69 24.21
CA ARG A 465 27.04 18.48 25.28
C ARG A 465 26.26 18.38 26.58
N ALA A 466 24.94 18.53 26.54
CA ALA A 466 24.08 18.37 27.71
C ALA A 466 24.29 16.99 28.34
N ALA A 467 24.35 15.94 27.53
CA ALA A 467 24.60 14.56 27.99
C ALA A 467 26.04 14.28 28.44
N GLN A 468 26.91 15.29 28.53
CA GLN A 468 28.32 15.18 28.93
C GLN A 468 29.10 14.11 28.15
N VAL A 469 28.78 13.93 26.86
CA VAL A 469 29.39 12.91 25.99
C VAL A 469 30.92 13.03 25.95
N GLU A 470 31.44 14.24 26.11
CA GLU A 470 32.89 14.49 26.17
C GLU A 470 33.61 13.75 27.31
N LYS A 471 32.92 13.48 28.43
CA LYS A 471 33.48 12.82 29.62
C LYS A 471 33.28 11.30 29.60
N ALA A 472 32.48 10.79 28.68
CA ALA A 472 32.22 9.36 28.58
C ALA A 472 33.45 8.59 28.05
N GLU A 473 33.47 7.29 28.31
CA GLU A 473 34.44 6.36 27.73
C GLU A 473 33.85 5.62 26.52
N PHE A 474 32.53 5.35 26.58
CA PHE A 474 31.80 4.62 25.56
C PHE A 474 30.57 5.39 25.06
N PHE A 475 30.32 5.28 23.76
CA PHE A 475 29.09 5.75 23.12
C PHE A 475 28.41 4.59 22.40
N VAL A 476 27.22 4.21 22.86
CA VAL A 476 26.44 3.11 22.28
C VAL A 476 25.37 3.67 21.37
N ILE A 477 25.36 3.29 20.10
CA ILE A 477 24.35 3.70 19.12
C ILE A 477 23.40 2.53 18.91
N ALA A 478 22.15 2.66 19.36
CA ALA A 478 21.15 1.60 19.38
C ALA A 478 19.80 2.00 18.74
N THR A 479 19.76 3.12 18.00
CA THR A 479 18.54 3.55 17.29
C THR A 479 18.12 2.57 16.19
N ASP A 480 16.84 2.59 15.80
CA ASP A 480 16.27 1.67 14.81
C ASP A 480 16.66 2.00 13.36
N ASP A 481 17.01 3.25 13.08
CA ASP A 481 17.29 3.71 11.72
C ASP A 481 18.78 3.56 11.34
N PRO A 482 19.11 2.78 10.29
CA PRO A 482 20.49 2.57 9.87
C PRO A 482 21.23 3.84 9.44
N GLU A 483 20.56 4.75 8.73
CA GLU A 483 21.18 6.00 8.26
C GLU A 483 21.53 6.90 9.44
N THR A 484 20.59 7.08 10.37
CA THR A 484 20.79 7.79 11.64
C THR A 484 21.98 7.21 12.43
N ASN A 485 22.13 5.88 12.48
CA ASN A 485 23.26 5.26 13.17
C ASN A 485 24.61 5.61 12.52
N ILE A 486 24.70 5.56 11.19
CA ILE A 486 25.93 5.91 10.45
C ILE A 486 26.26 7.40 10.61
N GLU A 487 25.28 8.29 10.48
CA GLU A 487 25.49 9.73 10.62
C GLU A 487 25.89 10.12 12.04
N THR A 488 25.24 9.53 13.05
CA THR A 488 25.59 9.71 14.45
C THR A 488 27.02 9.20 14.72
N ALA A 489 27.36 8.02 14.21
CA ALA A 489 28.71 7.44 14.34
C ALA A 489 29.79 8.39 13.79
N LYS A 490 29.61 8.88 12.55
CA LYS A 490 30.55 9.81 11.91
C LYS A 490 30.67 11.13 12.69
N ARG A 491 29.55 11.67 13.16
CA ARG A 491 29.52 12.94 13.89
C ARG A 491 30.18 12.82 15.26
N VAL A 492 29.82 11.80 16.04
CA VAL A 492 30.41 11.54 17.36
C VAL A 492 31.91 11.25 17.23
N ARG A 493 32.32 10.43 16.25
CA ARG A 493 33.75 10.16 15.98
C ARG A 493 34.53 11.43 15.65
N LYS A 494 33.94 12.34 14.87
CA LYS A 494 34.57 13.62 14.51
C LYS A 494 34.70 14.58 15.70
N LEU A 495 33.65 14.66 16.54
CA LEU A 495 33.61 15.58 17.68
C LEU A 495 34.40 15.07 18.89
N TYR A 496 34.41 13.75 19.11
CA TYR A 496 34.96 13.10 20.29
C TYR A 496 35.82 11.89 19.87
N PRO A 497 37.03 12.12 19.33
CA PRO A 497 37.86 11.04 18.79
C PRO A 497 38.28 9.98 19.82
N HIS A 498 38.31 10.35 21.11
CA HIS A 498 38.68 9.47 22.22
C HIS A 498 37.61 8.44 22.58
N LEU A 499 36.36 8.62 22.18
CA LEU A 499 35.27 7.72 22.54
C LEU A 499 35.37 6.37 21.84
N LYS A 500 35.09 5.30 22.58
CA LYS A 500 34.85 3.97 22.01
C LYS A 500 33.39 3.87 21.59
N ILE A 501 33.13 3.77 20.30
CA ILE A 501 31.77 3.78 19.75
C ILE A 501 31.38 2.35 19.38
N ILE A 502 30.27 1.87 19.96
CA ILE A 502 29.66 0.58 19.64
C ILE A 502 28.31 0.84 18.99
N ALA A 503 28.09 0.36 17.77
CA ALA A 503 26.92 0.70 16.98
C ALA A 503 26.12 -0.54 16.56
N ARG A 504 24.80 -0.46 16.69
CA ARG A 504 23.86 -1.46 16.18
C ARG A 504 23.90 -1.50 14.66
N ALA A 505 24.23 -2.66 14.12
CA ALA A 505 24.15 -2.98 12.70
C ALA A 505 22.90 -3.83 12.42
N ARG A 506 22.13 -3.41 11.41
CA ARG A 506 20.89 -4.08 10.98
C ARG A 506 21.18 -5.35 10.17
N ASN A 507 22.22 -5.31 9.34
CA ASN A 507 22.60 -6.39 8.45
C ASN A 507 24.11 -6.29 8.12
N ARG A 508 24.64 -7.24 7.34
CA ARG A 508 26.06 -7.27 6.94
C ARG A 508 26.50 -6.02 6.17
N GLN A 509 25.67 -5.48 5.27
CA GLN A 509 26.00 -4.25 4.54
C GLN A 509 26.18 -3.06 5.51
N HIS A 510 25.31 -2.95 6.51
CA HIS A 510 25.40 -1.92 7.53
C HIS A 510 26.68 -2.07 8.39
N VAL A 511 27.15 -3.29 8.66
CA VAL A 511 28.45 -3.52 9.33
C VAL A 511 29.58 -2.84 8.57
N HIS A 512 29.69 -3.06 7.25
CA HIS A 512 30.77 -2.47 6.46
C HIS A 512 30.75 -0.93 6.50
N LEU A 513 29.58 -0.32 6.41
CA LEU A 513 29.42 1.15 6.48
C LEU A 513 29.80 1.73 7.85
N LEU A 514 29.57 0.98 8.93
CA LEU A 514 29.97 1.36 10.28
C LEU A 514 31.48 1.18 10.50
N LEU A 515 32.07 0.11 9.95
CA LEU A 515 33.52 -0.08 9.95
C LEU A 515 34.22 1.07 9.21
N ASP A 516 33.70 1.50 8.06
CA ASP A 516 34.20 2.68 7.33
C ASP A 516 34.09 3.99 8.14
N ALA A 517 33.11 4.07 9.06
CA ALA A 517 32.98 5.18 10.00
C ALA A 517 33.94 5.07 11.21
N GLY A 518 34.75 4.00 11.29
CA GLY A 518 35.69 3.75 12.37
C GLY A 518 35.00 3.43 13.70
N VAL A 519 33.85 2.74 13.67
CA VAL A 519 33.12 2.34 14.88
C VAL A 519 32.90 0.83 14.93
N GLU A 520 32.75 0.28 16.13
CA GLU A 520 32.61 -1.16 16.35
C GLU A 520 31.14 -1.60 16.14
N PRO A 521 30.82 -2.40 15.12
CA PRO A 521 29.44 -2.77 14.81
C PRO A 521 29.00 -4.06 15.53
N VAL A 522 27.77 -4.09 16.04
CA VAL A 522 27.12 -5.27 16.61
C VAL A 522 25.85 -5.59 15.83
N ARG A 523 25.79 -6.74 15.16
CA ARG A 523 24.62 -7.19 14.40
C ARG A 523 23.45 -7.52 15.32
N GLU A 524 22.32 -6.86 15.11
CA GLU A 524 21.19 -6.86 16.06
C GLU A 524 20.55 -8.24 16.29
N THR A 525 20.49 -9.11 15.28
CA THR A 525 19.85 -10.44 15.39
C THR A 525 20.85 -11.59 15.49
N PHE A 526 22.13 -11.35 15.20
CA PHE A 526 23.10 -12.42 14.99
C PHE A 526 23.25 -13.32 16.22
N PHE A 527 23.50 -12.72 17.40
CA PHE A 527 23.70 -13.48 18.64
C PHE A 527 22.44 -14.21 19.11
N SER A 528 21.25 -13.60 18.96
CA SER A 528 19.99 -14.31 19.25
C SER A 528 19.74 -15.48 18.29
N SER A 529 20.11 -15.34 17.02
CA SER A 529 19.99 -16.43 16.05
C SER A 529 20.96 -17.57 16.35
N LEU A 530 22.18 -17.29 16.80
CA LEU A 530 23.13 -18.32 17.25
C LEU A 530 22.59 -19.11 18.44
N GLU A 531 21.97 -18.43 19.41
CA GLU A 531 21.35 -19.11 20.56
C GLU A 531 20.16 -19.98 20.14
N MET A 532 19.30 -19.49 19.22
CA MET A 532 18.23 -20.30 18.65
C MET A 532 18.78 -21.53 17.91
N SER A 533 19.84 -21.37 17.13
CA SER A 533 20.51 -22.48 16.45
C SER A 533 21.07 -23.48 17.46
N ARG A 534 21.66 -23.03 18.57
CA ARG A 534 22.13 -23.89 19.67
C ARG A 534 20.98 -24.72 20.25
N MET A 535 19.86 -24.08 20.57
CA MET A 535 18.66 -24.76 21.10
C MET A 535 18.11 -25.81 20.13
N VAL A 536 18.08 -25.50 18.82
CA VAL A 536 17.65 -26.45 17.79
C VAL A 536 18.59 -27.65 17.71
N LEU A 537 19.91 -27.43 17.73
CA LEU A 537 20.90 -28.51 17.71
C LEU A 537 20.75 -29.45 18.92
N CYS A 538 20.57 -28.89 20.13
CA CYS A 538 20.27 -29.70 21.31
C CYS A 538 18.94 -30.45 21.17
N GLY A 539 17.90 -29.80 20.64
CA GLY A 539 16.60 -30.43 20.38
C GLY A 539 16.64 -31.56 19.34
N LEU A 540 17.64 -31.56 18.45
CA LEU A 540 17.90 -32.61 17.47
C LEU A 540 18.79 -33.74 18.03
N GLY A 541 19.17 -33.68 19.31
CA GLY A 541 19.87 -34.75 20.01
C GLY A 541 21.38 -34.56 20.20
N LEU A 542 21.93 -33.38 19.90
CA LEU A 542 23.33 -33.07 20.25
C LEU A 542 23.46 -32.74 21.74
N SER A 543 24.62 -33.05 22.33
CA SER A 543 24.95 -32.57 23.68
C SER A 543 25.16 -31.05 23.68
N GLU A 544 25.04 -30.42 24.85
CA GLU A 544 25.31 -28.98 25.01
C GLU A 544 26.74 -28.63 24.56
N GLU A 545 27.74 -29.44 24.93
CA GLU A 545 29.13 -29.23 24.51
C GLU A 545 29.30 -29.29 22.98
N GLN A 546 28.66 -30.25 22.31
CA GLN A 546 28.72 -30.36 20.85
C GLN A 546 28.05 -29.18 20.17
N ALA A 547 26.85 -28.80 20.63
CA ALA A 547 26.12 -27.66 20.08
C ALA A 547 26.93 -26.36 20.26
N ASP A 548 27.48 -26.13 21.45
CA ASP A 548 28.33 -24.98 21.73
C ASP A 548 29.60 -24.95 20.88
N ALA A 549 30.28 -26.09 20.71
CA ALA A 549 31.45 -26.20 19.85
C ALA A 549 31.12 -25.83 18.40
N ARG A 550 30.00 -26.34 17.87
CA ARG A 550 29.54 -26.05 16.50
C ARG A 550 29.16 -24.58 16.32
N ILE A 551 28.44 -23.99 17.27
CA ILE A 551 28.06 -22.57 17.24
C ILE A 551 29.29 -21.65 17.34
N ARG A 552 30.25 -21.95 18.22
CA ARG A 552 31.52 -21.20 18.30
C ARG A 552 32.28 -21.23 16.98
N ARG A 553 32.31 -22.39 16.32
CA ARG A 553 33.02 -22.56 15.05
C ARG A 553 32.33 -21.83 13.90
N PHE A 554 31.00 -21.95 13.79
CA PHE A 554 30.20 -21.19 12.83
C PHE A 554 30.43 -19.68 13.02
N ARG A 555 30.36 -19.20 14.26
CA ARG A 555 30.56 -17.80 14.60
C ARG A 555 31.92 -17.29 14.10
N ARG A 556 33.00 -18.02 14.41
CA ARG A 556 34.35 -17.65 13.98
C ARG A 556 34.45 -17.57 12.45
N HIS A 557 33.97 -18.58 11.74
CA HIS A 557 33.96 -18.58 10.27
C HIS A 557 33.15 -17.41 9.69
N ASP A 558 31.96 -17.15 10.24
CA ASP A 558 31.09 -16.06 9.80
C ASP A 558 31.74 -14.67 10.02
N GLU A 559 32.42 -14.47 11.14
CA GLU A 559 33.16 -13.24 11.46
C GLU A 559 34.40 -13.07 10.55
N GLU A 560 35.16 -14.14 10.27
CA GLU A 560 36.31 -14.13 9.35
C GLU A 560 35.89 -13.79 7.91
N VAL A 561 34.80 -14.40 7.43
CA VAL A 561 34.21 -14.10 6.11
C VAL A 561 33.72 -12.66 6.05
N LEU A 562 33.07 -12.16 7.10
CA LEU A 562 32.60 -10.78 7.13
C LEU A 562 33.76 -9.78 7.10
N ALA A 563 34.85 -10.07 7.82
CA ALA A 563 36.06 -9.26 7.83
C ALA A 563 36.75 -9.25 6.45
N SER A 564 36.88 -10.41 5.79
CA SER A 564 37.50 -10.49 4.46
C SER A 564 36.66 -9.77 3.39
N GLN A 565 35.33 -9.91 3.44
CA GLN A 565 34.39 -9.25 2.53
C GLN A 565 34.42 -7.72 2.62
N HIS A 566 34.84 -7.15 3.74
CA HIS A 566 34.94 -5.70 3.91
C HIS A 566 35.93 -5.05 2.92
N LEU A 567 36.91 -5.79 2.39
CA LEU A 567 37.87 -5.25 1.42
C LEU A 567 37.25 -4.97 0.04
N PHE A 568 36.12 -5.61 -0.29
CA PHE A 568 35.51 -5.55 -1.61
C PHE A 568 33.97 -5.49 -1.54
N TYR A 569 33.40 -5.00 -0.43
CA TYR A 569 31.94 -5.01 -0.24
C TYR A 569 31.17 -4.10 -1.22
N ASN A 570 31.86 -3.17 -1.89
CA ASN A 570 31.29 -2.32 -2.93
C ASN A 570 31.28 -3.00 -4.32
N ASP A 571 31.98 -4.12 -4.49
CA ASP A 571 31.97 -4.92 -5.71
C ASP A 571 31.01 -6.11 -5.54
N ARG A 572 29.88 -6.02 -6.25
CA ARG A 572 28.81 -7.01 -6.16
C ARG A 572 29.25 -8.39 -6.64
N ASP A 573 30.06 -8.47 -7.70
CA ASP A 573 30.45 -9.75 -8.28
C ASP A 573 31.49 -10.45 -7.40
N ALA A 574 32.44 -9.69 -6.85
CA ALA A 574 33.39 -10.19 -5.86
C ALA A 574 32.68 -10.69 -4.59
N LEU A 575 31.69 -9.97 -4.08
CA LEU A 575 30.88 -10.40 -2.94
C LEU A 575 30.12 -11.69 -3.20
N ILE A 576 29.46 -11.82 -4.35
CA ILE A 576 28.72 -13.04 -4.71
C ILE A 576 29.66 -14.24 -4.79
N LYS A 577 30.84 -14.06 -5.39
CA LYS A 577 31.86 -15.10 -5.47
C LYS A 577 32.34 -15.54 -4.10
N SER A 578 32.75 -14.58 -3.25
CA SER A 578 33.19 -14.86 -1.87
C SER A 578 32.10 -15.55 -1.05
N ALA A 579 30.83 -15.15 -1.18
CA ALA A 579 29.73 -15.79 -0.47
C ALA A 579 29.51 -17.26 -0.88
N ARG A 580 29.76 -17.59 -2.16
CA ARG A 580 29.69 -18.99 -2.65
C ARG A 580 30.84 -19.82 -2.09
N GLU A 581 32.06 -19.28 -2.11
CA GLU A 581 33.26 -19.94 -1.56
C GLU A 581 33.11 -20.19 -0.06
N ALA A 582 32.70 -19.17 0.70
CA ALA A 582 32.45 -19.27 2.14
C ALA A 582 31.40 -20.32 2.51
N ARG A 583 30.42 -20.57 1.63
CA ARG A 583 29.41 -21.62 1.83
C ARG A 583 30.02 -23.01 1.69
N VAL A 584 30.83 -23.22 0.64
CA VAL A 584 31.51 -24.50 0.40
C VAL A 584 32.51 -24.80 1.53
N GLU A 585 33.24 -23.80 2.00
CA GLU A 585 34.13 -23.91 3.15
C GLU A 585 33.38 -24.30 4.43
N LEU A 586 32.23 -23.67 4.69
CA LEU A 586 31.40 -23.98 5.86
C LEU A 586 30.82 -25.41 5.80
N GLU A 587 30.38 -25.85 4.63
CA GLU A 587 29.92 -27.24 4.43
C GLU A 587 31.04 -28.24 4.71
N THR A 588 32.25 -27.97 4.19
CA THR A 588 33.44 -28.80 4.41
C THR A 588 33.81 -28.87 5.90
N LEU A 589 33.82 -27.71 6.58
CA LEU A 589 34.13 -27.56 8.00
C LEU A 589 33.25 -28.45 8.90
N PHE A 590 31.95 -28.57 8.59
CA PHE A 590 31.02 -29.39 9.38
C PHE A 590 30.93 -30.85 8.92
N GLN A 591 31.31 -31.17 7.69
CA GLN A 591 31.44 -32.57 7.25
C GLN A 591 32.58 -33.27 7.95
N THR A 592 33.72 -32.60 8.15
CA THR A 592 34.85 -33.15 8.91
C THR A 592 34.46 -33.51 10.35
N ASP A 593 33.64 -32.66 11.01
CA ASP A 593 33.14 -32.93 12.37
C ASP A 593 32.31 -34.21 12.47
N GLN A 594 31.45 -34.48 11.48
CA GLN A 594 30.66 -35.71 11.47
C GLN A 594 31.54 -36.96 11.32
N LEU A 595 32.67 -36.84 10.63
CA LEU A 595 33.63 -37.94 10.46
C LEU A 595 34.46 -38.16 11.73
N GLU A 596 34.89 -37.09 12.41
CA GLU A 596 35.58 -37.16 13.70
C GLU A 596 34.69 -37.72 14.81
N ASP A 597 33.43 -37.25 14.91
CA ASP A 597 32.44 -37.78 15.85
C ASP A 597 32.19 -39.29 15.62
N ARG A 598 32.16 -39.76 14.36
CA ARG A 598 32.01 -41.19 14.02
C ARG A 598 33.28 -42.01 14.30
N GLY A 599 34.46 -41.43 14.10
CA GLY A 599 35.74 -42.07 14.38
C GLY A 599 36.01 -42.27 15.87
N ALA A 600 35.62 -41.29 16.70
CA ALA A 600 35.71 -41.39 18.16
C ALA A 600 34.80 -42.50 18.73
N VAL A 601 33.57 -42.62 18.21
CA VAL A 601 32.64 -43.70 18.60
C VAL A 601 33.16 -45.09 18.20
N ALA A 602 33.91 -45.21 17.10
CA ALA A 602 34.50 -46.50 16.69
C ALA A 602 35.70 -46.92 17.57
N ALA A 603 36.51 -45.96 18.05
CA ALA A 603 37.70 -46.21 18.85
C ALA A 603 37.42 -46.62 20.30
N GLU A 604 36.25 -46.31 20.85
CA GLU A 604 35.85 -46.66 22.22
C GLU A 604 35.25 -48.08 22.37
N THR A 605 35.25 -48.90 21.30
CA THR A 605 34.78 -50.29 21.37
C THR A 605 35.95 -51.24 21.70
N PRO A 606 36.05 -51.85 22.89
CA PRO A 606 37.14 -52.78 23.17
C PRO A 606 36.89 -54.12 22.44
N GLU A 607 37.85 -54.53 21.61
CA GLU A 607 37.92 -55.86 21.01
C GLU A 607 37.84 -56.95 22.10
N LYS A 608 36.78 -57.76 22.07
CA LYS A 608 36.70 -58.98 22.89
C LYS A 608 37.70 -60.01 22.37
N PRO A 609 38.45 -60.70 23.26
CA PRO A 609 39.44 -61.68 22.81
C PRO A 609 38.76 -62.92 22.24
N SER A 610 39.25 -63.32 21.06
CA SER A 610 38.94 -64.57 20.37
C SER A 610 39.16 -65.77 21.31
N ARG A 611 38.10 -66.55 21.56
CA ARG A 611 38.23 -67.91 22.11
C ARG A 611 38.25 -68.88 20.94
N ALA A 612 39.40 -69.49 20.73
CA ALA A 612 39.55 -70.76 20.04
C ALA A 612 39.13 -71.91 20.98
N SER A 613 38.51 -72.93 20.36
CA SER A 613 38.08 -74.25 20.87
C SER A 613 37.02 -74.28 21.98
#